data_AF-A0A972WJX4-F1
#
_entry.id   AF-A0A972WJX4-F1
#
_cell.length_a   1.000
_cell.length_b   1.000
_cell.length_c   1.000
_cell.angle_alpha   90.00
_cell.angle_beta   90.00
_cell.angle_gamma   90.00
#
_symmetry.space_group_name_H-M   'P 1'
#
loop_
_entity.id
_entity.type
_entity.pdbx_description
1 polymer ?
#
loop_
_entity_poly.entity_id
_entity_poly.type
_entity_poly.pdbx_seq_one_letter_code
_entity_poly.pdbx_strand_id
1 'polypeptide(L)' 'QIRSYVLQPYQMVKDLRTGTETSNTGAVLDGALDPFMEASLAQRVKGGVEG' A
#
# COMPACT_ATOMS: atom_id res chain seq x y z
N GLN A 1 -4.38 6.64 10.66
CA GLN A 1 -4.71 5.47 9.82
C GLN A 1 -3.77 5.47 8.62
N ILE A 2 -3.23 4.32 8.18
CA ILE A 2 -2.21 4.27 7.10
C ILE A 2 -2.72 3.71 5.76
N ARG A 3 -3.78 2.92 5.78
CA ARG A 3 -4.27 2.18 4.61
C ARG A 3 -5.79 2.04 4.67
N SER A 4 -6.43 2.28 3.54
CA SER A 4 -7.87 2.13 3.36
C SER A 4 -8.17 0.77 2.75
N TYR A 5 -9.18 0.09 3.31
CA TYR A 5 -9.73 -1.17 2.79
C TYR A 5 -11.21 -0.95 2.48
N VAL A 6 -11.56 -0.98 1.20
CA VAL A 6 -12.93 -0.98 0.72
C VAL A 6 -13.19 -2.38 0.20
N LEU A 7 -14.11 -3.11 0.83
CA LEU A 7 -14.41 -4.49 0.46
C LEU A 7 -15.74 -4.63 -0.30
N GLN A 8 -16.63 -3.64 -0.20
CA GLN A 8 -17.93 -3.57 -0.87
C GLN A 8 -18.31 -2.10 -1.12
N PRO A 9 -19.11 -1.80 -2.17
CA PRO A 9 -19.48 -2.70 -3.28
C PRO A 9 -18.33 -2.98 -4.24
N TYR A 10 -17.24 -2.22 -4.13
CA TYR A 10 -16.01 -2.41 -4.87
C TYR A 10 -14.90 -2.88 -3.94
N GLN A 11 -13.94 -3.60 -4.50
CA GLN A 11 -12.77 -4.10 -3.78
C GLN A 11 -11.56 -3.25 -4.10
N MET A 12 -11.00 -2.59 -3.08
CA MET A 12 -9.80 -1.78 -3.20
C MET A 12 -9.04 -1.73 -1.86
N VAL A 13 -7.73 -1.88 -1.95
CA VAL A 13 -6.79 -1.52 -0.88
C VAL A 13 -5.91 -0.39 -1.37
N LYS A 14 -5.79 0.68 -0.58
CA LYS A 14 -4.93 1.83 -0.90
C LYS A 14 -4.09 2.25 0.30
N ASP A 15 -2.76 2.24 0.16
CA ASP A 15 -1.85 2.80 1.15
C ASP A 15 -1.76 4.32 0.96
N LEU A 16 -2.17 5.07 1.99
CA LEU A 16 -2.31 6.52 1.92
C LEU A 16 -0.96 7.25 2.02
N ARG A 17 0.10 6.56 2.43
CA ARG A 17 1.44 7.16 2.56
C ARG A 17 2.20 7.15 1.24
N THR A 18 2.06 6.04 0.50
CA THR A 18 2.80 5.77 -0.74
C THR A 18 1.95 5.94 -2.00
N GLY A 19 0.63 5.96 -1.87
CA GLY A 19 -0.31 5.97 -2.99
C GLY A 19 -0.50 4.61 -3.67
N THR A 20 0.24 3.57 -3.25
CA THR A 20 0.13 2.20 -3.78
C THR A 20 -1.27 1.63 -3.56
N GLU A 21 -1.87 1.06 -4.59
CA GLU A 21 -3.21 0.48 -4.53
C GLU A 21 -3.35 -0.81 -5.33
N THR A 22 -4.33 -1.63 -4.96
CA THR A 22 -4.70 -2.86 -5.66
C THR A 22 -6.18 -3.17 -5.50
N SER A 23 -6.79 -3.77 -6.52
CA SER A 23 -8.15 -4.32 -6.46
C SER A 23 -8.21 -5.75 -5.92
N ASN A 24 -7.07 -6.45 -5.84
CA ASN A 24 -7.03 -7.82 -5.31
C ASN A 24 -7.00 -7.82 -3.78
N THR A 25 -8.13 -7.49 -3.16
CA THR A 25 -8.24 -7.40 -1.69
C THR A 25 -8.03 -8.75 -1.01
N GLY A 26 -8.41 -9.85 -1.66
CA GLY A 26 -8.26 -11.21 -1.14
C GLY A 26 -6.79 -11.54 -0.86
N ALA A 27 -5.92 -11.38 -1.88
CA ALA A 27 -4.49 -11.64 -1.71
C ALA A 27 -3.86 -10.78 -0.61
N VAL A 28 -4.30 -9.52 -0.46
CA VAL A 28 -3.82 -8.64 0.62
C VAL A 28 -4.22 -9.17 1.99
N LEU A 29 -5.47 -9.65 2.13
CA LEU A 29 -5.96 -10.27 3.36
C LEU A 29 -5.26 -11.61 3.65
N ASP A 30 -4.82 -12.31 2.60
CA ASP A 30 -4.01 -13.53 2.68
C ASP A 30 -2.51 -13.26 2.93
N GLY A 31 -2.10 -11.99 3.04
CA GLY A 31 -0.75 -11.60 3.45
C GLY A 31 0.17 -11.11 2.33
N ALA A 32 -0.33 -10.91 1.11
CA ALA A 32 0.43 -10.31 0.01
C ALA A 32 0.67 -8.80 0.23
N LEU A 33 1.54 -8.47 1.19
CA LEU A 33 1.82 -7.12 1.66
C LEU A 33 3.10 -6.52 1.09
N ASP A 34 3.93 -7.32 0.42
CA ASP A 34 5.25 -6.92 -0.10
C ASP A 34 5.20 -5.64 -0.94
N PRO A 35 4.25 -5.44 -1.88
CA PRO A 35 4.21 -4.23 -2.70
C PRO A 35 4.06 -2.95 -1.86
N PHE A 36 3.36 -3.02 -0.73
CA PHE A 36 3.20 -1.87 0.16
C PHE A 36 4.43 -1.63 1.05
N MET A 37 5.10 -2.71 1.47
CA MET A 37 6.34 -2.60 2.24
C MET A 37 7.44 -2.00 1.39
N GLU A 38 7.65 -2.53 0.19
CA GLU A 38 8.62 -2.03 -0.79
C GLU A 38 8.39 -0.56 -1.13
N ALA A 39 7.14 -0.18 -1.45
CA ALA A 39 6.82 1.21 -1.75
C ALA A 39 7.15 2.14 -0.58
N SER A 40 6.88 1.71 0.65
CA SER A 40 7.17 2.53 1.84
C SER A 40 8.67 2.65 2.14
N LEU A 41 9.44 1.59 1.85
CA LEU A 41 10.90 1.62 1.97
C LEU A 41 11.51 2.50 0.87
N ALA A 42 11.06 2.35 -0.37
CA ALA A 42 11.51 3.15 -1.50
C ALA A 42 11.25 4.64 -1.29
N GLN A 43 10.08 5.01 -0.74
CA GLN A 43 9.77 6.41 -0.41
C GLN A 43 10.73 6.98 0.65
N ARG A 44 11.10 6.20 1.66
CA ARG A 44 12.07 6.60 2.69
C ARG A 44 13.48 6.77 2.13
N VAL A 45 13.91 5.83 1.28
CA VAL A 45 15.23 5.92 0.63
C VAL A 45 15.29 7.15 -0.27
N LYS A 46 14.25 7.41 -1.07
CA LYS A 46 14.19 8.62 -1.91
C LYS A 46 14.21 9.91 -1.08
N GLY A 47 13.45 9.98 0.02
CA GLY A 47 13.43 11.15 0.89
C GLY A 47 14.71 11.39 1.68
N GLY A 48 15.59 10.40 1.83
CA GLY A 48 16.89 10.53 2.51
C GLY A 48 18.05 10.97 1.62
N VAL A 49 17.84 11.08 0.29
CA VAL A 49 18.87 11.52 -0.67
C VAL A 49 18.81 13.03 -0.93
N GLU A 50 17.74 13.69 -0.50
CA GLU A 50 17.54 15.15 -0.66
C GLU A 50 17.60 15.93 0.67
N GLY A 51 18.14 15.33 1.74
CA GLY A 51 18.28 15.92 3.07
C GLY A 51 19.73 16.14 3.50
#